data_AF-A0A2S2N5M2-F1
#
_entry.id   AF-A0A2S2N5M2-F1
#
_cell.length_a   1.000
_cell.length_b   1.000
_cell.length_c   1.000
_cell.angle_alpha   90.00
_cell.angle_beta   90.00
_cell.angle_gamma   90.00
#
_symmetry.space_group_name_H-M   'P 1'
#
loop_
_entity.id
_entity.type
_entity.pdbx_description
1 polymer ?
#
loop_
_entity_poly.entity_id
_entity_poly.type
_entity_poly.pdbx_seq_one_letter_code
_entity_poly.pdbx_strand_id
1 'polypeptide(L)'
;IGGKAAPGYHMAKMIIRLVTAIGDVVNHDPAVGDRLRVLFLENYRVSLAEKVIPAADLSEQISTAGTEASGTGNMKFMLNGALTIGTMDGANVEMAEEAGEENLFIFGMRVPDVEELDRKGYRAQEFYERLPELRQAVDQLSSGFFSPRQPDLFRDIVNMLMNHDRFKVFADYEAYVKCQEKVSALYKP
;
A
#
# COMPACT_ATOMS: atom_id res chain seq x y z
N ILE A 1 4.27 8.40 -4.68
CA ILE A 1 4.52 8.15 -3.23
C ILE A 1 5.32 9.32 -2.66
N GLY A 2 5.04 9.75 -1.43
CA GLY A 2 5.83 10.79 -0.75
C GLY A 2 5.76 10.62 0.77
N GLY A 3 6.87 10.84 1.46
CA GLY A 3 6.94 10.69 2.91
C GLY A 3 8.36 10.82 3.47
N LYS A 4 8.48 10.74 4.80
CA LYS A 4 9.76 10.74 5.52
C LYS A 4 9.77 9.61 6.53
N ALA A 5 10.89 8.90 6.63
CA ALA A 5 11.14 7.95 7.71
C ALA A 5 11.89 8.64 8.85
N ALA A 6 11.55 8.30 10.10
CA ALA A 6 12.32 8.75 11.25
C ALA A 6 13.78 8.25 11.16
N PRO A 7 14.78 9.01 11.65
CA PRO A 7 16.19 8.67 11.46
C PRO A 7 16.59 7.28 11.97
N GLY A 8 16.02 6.84 13.09
CA GLY A 8 16.27 5.52 13.68
C GLY A 8 15.39 4.39 13.12
N TYR A 9 14.41 4.69 12.26
CA TYR A 9 13.48 3.68 11.78
C TYR A 9 14.02 2.96 10.54
N HIS A 10 14.84 1.92 10.78
CA HIS A 10 15.49 1.14 9.74
C HIS A 10 14.50 0.54 8.72
N MET A 11 13.45 -0.14 9.18
CA MET A 11 12.47 -0.79 8.28
C MET A 11 11.78 0.22 7.36
N ALA A 12 11.36 1.37 7.88
CA ALA A 12 10.75 2.43 7.06
C ALA A 12 11.72 2.96 5.99
N LYS A 13 13.01 3.13 6.32
CA LYS A 13 14.04 3.50 5.34
C LYS A 13 14.24 2.41 4.27
N MET A 14 14.19 1.14 4.67
CA MET A 14 14.28 0.02 3.74
C MET A 14 13.07 -0.05 2.80
N ILE A 15 11.87 0.23 3.29
CA ILE A 15 10.66 0.33 2.45
C ILE A 15 10.79 1.47 1.44
N ILE A 16 11.27 2.66 1.86
CA ILE A 16 11.56 3.76 0.92
C ILE A 16 12.58 3.32 -0.13
N ARG A 17 13.66 2.64 0.30
CA ARG A 17 14.68 2.13 -0.62
C ARG A 17 14.09 1.12 -1.62
N LEU A 18 13.21 0.23 -1.18
CA LEU A 18 12.53 -0.73 -2.05
C LEU A 18 11.67 -0.02 -3.08
N VAL A 19 10.84 0.95 -2.67
CA VAL A 19 10.00 1.73 -3.59
C VAL A 19 10.85 2.42 -4.66
N THR A 20 12.00 3.01 -4.29
CA THR A 20 12.90 3.62 -5.27
C THR A 20 13.50 2.60 -6.23
N ALA A 21 13.86 1.41 -5.75
CA ALA A 21 14.42 0.35 -6.59
C ALA A 21 13.38 -0.25 -7.56
N ILE A 22 12.14 -0.42 -7.11
CA ILE A 22 11.01 -0.78 -7.98
C ILE A 22 10.81 0.29 -9.05
N GLY A 23 10.85 1.57 -8.67
CA GLY A 23 10.77 2.68 -9.62
C GLY A 23 11.86 2.66 -10.67
N ASP A 24 13.11 2.38 -10.28
CA ASP A 24 14.23 2.28 -11.22
C ASP A 24 13.99 1.17 -12.26
N VAL A 25 13.47 0.01 -11.85
CA VAL A 25 13.17 -1.09 -12.79
C VAL A 25 11.98 -0.74 -13.68
N VAL A 26 10.83 -0.39 -13.08
CA VAL A 26 9.57 -0.15 -13.82
C VAL A 26 9.71 1.03 -14.79
N ASN A 27 10.34 2.12 -14.36
CA ASN A 27 10.40 3.33 -15.19
C ASN A 27 11.39 3.20 -16.36
N HIS A 28 12.32 2.25 -16.34
CA HIS A 28 13.29 2.05 -17.41
C HIS A 28 13.03 0.80 -18.26
N ASP A 29 11.96 0.04 -17.99
CA ASP A 29 11.57 -1.11 -18.79
C ASP A 29 10.83 -0.68 -20.08
N PRO A 30 11.41 -0.90 -21.28
CA PRO A 30 10.77 -0.55 -22.55
C PRO A 30 9.45 -1.29 -22.80
N ALA A 31 9.26 -2.48 -22.20
CA ALA A 31 8.02 -3.26 -22.34
C ALA A 31 6.86 -2.63 -21.55
N VAL A 32 7.15 -1.90 -20.47
CA VAL A 32 6.16 -1.15 -19.69
C VAL A 32 5.75 0.13 -20.43
N GLY A 33 6.72 0.86 -20.98
CA GLY A 33 6.48 2.12 -21.68
C GLY A 33 5.74 3.13 -20.78
N ASP A 34 4.64 3.70 -21.27
CA ASP A 34 3.84 4.69 -20.53
C ASP A 34 2.65 4.09 -19.78
N ARG A 35 2.60 2.76 -19.63
CA ARG A 35 1.50 2.07 -18.95
C ARG A 35 1.60 2.15 -17.42
N LEU A 36 2.82 2.24 -16.88
CA LEU A 36 3.04 2.29 -15.44
C LEU A 36 4.28 3.13 -15.13
N ARG A 37 4.17 4.02 -14.15
CA ARG A 37 5.27 4.80 -13.59
C ARG A 37 5.22 4.77 -12.07
N VAL A 38 6.36 4.62 -11.42
CA VAL A 38 6.48 4.65 -9.96
C VAL A 38 7.43 5.76 -9.56
N LEU A 39 6.89 6.79 -8.90
CA LEU A 39 7.64 7.98 -8.49
C LEU A 39 7.62 8.14 -6.97
N PHE A 40 8.82 8.32 -6.39
CA PHE A 40 8.98 8.76 -5.01
C PHE A 40 9.35 10.24 -4.99
N LEU A 41 8.50 11.06 -4.39
CA LEU A 41 8.69 12.50 -4.30
C LEU A 41 9.55 12.84 -3.08
N GLU A 42 10.75 13.33 -3.33
CA GLU A 42 11.69 13.70 -2.29
C GLU A 42 11.16 14.83 -1.39
N ASN A 43 11.53 14.75 -0.11
CA ASN A 43 11.24 15.79 0.89
C ASN A 43 9.77 16.24 0.90
N TYR A 44 8.84 15.27 0.90
CA TYR A 44 7.40 15.55 1.00
C TYR A 44 7.10 16.51 2.16
N ARG A 45 6.37 17.58 1.83
CA ARG A 45 6.06 18.73 2.69
C ARG A 45 4.79 19.41 2.18
N VAL A 46 4.28 20.38 2.94
CA VAL A 46 3.02 21.09 2.62
C VAL A 46 3.00 21.63 1.18
N SER A 47 4.03 22.36 0.74
CA SER A 47 4.09 22.91 -0.62
C SER A 47 4.10 21.87 -1.74
N LEU A 48 4.45 20.62 -1.43
CA LEU A 48 4.34 19.53 -2.39
C LEU A 48 2.96 18.88 -2.33
N ALA A 49 2.39 18.73 -1.14
CA ALA A 49 1.03 18.27 -0.94
C ALA A 49 0.01 19.18 -1.67
N GLU A 50 0.20 20.50 -1.63
CA GLU A 50 -0.63 21.48 -2.37
C GLU A 50 -0.67 21.24 -3.89
N LYS A 51 0.32 20.54 -4.45
CA LYS A 51 0.36 20.16 -5.87
C LYS A 51 -0.16 18.75 -6.12
N VAL A 52 0.16 17.81 -5.23
CA VAL A 52 -0.18 16.39 -5.38
C VAL A 52 -1.66 16.15 -5.11
N ILE A 53 -2.22 16.78 -4.08
CA ILE A 53 -3.60 16.52 -3.64
C ILE A 53 -4.62 16.87 -4.73
N PRO A 54 -4.58 18.06 -5.37
CA PRO A 54 -5.55 18.41 -6.41
C PRO A 54 -5.38 17.63 -7.72
N ALA A 55 -4.26 16.90 -7.88
CA ALA A 55 -3.93 16.16 -9.09
C ALA A 55 -4.20 14.65 -8.96
N ALA A 56 -4.74 14.18 -7.83
CA ALA A 56 -4.94 12.77 -7.58
C ALA A 56 -6.34 12.31 -8.03
N ASP A 57 -6.39 11.23 -8.80
CA ASP A 57 -7.63 10.52 -9.10
C ASP A 57 -8.02 9.56 -7.94
N LEU A 58 -7.03 8.90 -7.35
CA LEU A 58 -7.19 7.90 -6.30
C LEU A 58 -6.33 8.21 -5.08
N SER A 59 -6.94 8.12 -3.90
CA SER A 59 -6.35 8.38 -2.59
C SER A 59 -6.17 7.07 -1.82
N GLU A 60 -4.91 6.65 -1.63
CA GLU A 60 -4.54 5.42 -0.92
C GLU A 60 -4.56 5.64 0.61
N GLN A 61 -5.54 5.06 1.30
CA GLN A 61 -5.76 5.17 2.75
C GLN A 61 -5.82 3.78 3.39
N ILE A 62 -4.68 3.07 3.31
CA ILE A 62 -4.59 1.61 3.41
C ILE A 62 -3.95 1.11 4.73
N SER A 63 -4.12 1.84 5.83
CA SER A 63 -3.64 1.40 7.15
C SER A 63 -4.31 0.08 7.57
N THR A 64 -3.64 -0.75 8.36
CA THR A 64 -4.30 -1.91 8.98
C THR A 64 -5.42 -1.40 9.87
N ALA A 65 -6.62 -1.98 9.77
CA ALA A 65 -7.75 -1.55 10.58
C ALA A 65 -7.42 -1.54 12.10
N GLY A 66 -7.75 -0.44 12.77
CA GLY A 66 -7.48 -0.21 14.18
C GLY A 66 -6.12 0.47 14.46
N THR A 67 -5.42 0.96 13.44
CA THR A 67 -4.09 1.58 13.62
C THR A 67 -4.06 3.07 13.30
N GLU A 68 -4.92 3.55 12.40
CA GLU A 68 -5.07 4.97 12.09
C GLU A 68 -6.16 5.58 12.97
N ALA A 69 -5.80 6.59 13.75
CA ALA A 69 -6.77 7.24 14.63
C ALA A 69 -7.76 8.12 13.86
N SER A 70 -7.35 8.74 12.75
CA SER A 70 -8.19 9.61 11.94
C SER A 70 -7.62 9.79 10.53
N GLY A 71 -6.52 10.52 10.41
CA GLY A 71 -5.97 10.95 9.12
C GLY A 71 -6.65 12.24 8.64
N THR A 72 -5.84 13.21 8.19
CA THR A 72 -6.35 14.45 7.56
C THR A 72 -5.97 14.54 6.07
N GLY A 73 -5.16 13.59 5.59
CA GLY A 73 -4.80 13.50 4.17
C GLY A 73 -5.99 13.05 3.33
N ASN A 74 -6.65 11.97 3.76
CA ASN A 74 -7.89 11.44 3.19
C ASN A 74 -8.95 12.52 2.97
N MET A 75 -9.23 13.35 3.99
CA MET A 75 -10.20 14.45 3.90
C MET A 75 -9.82 15.47 2.80
N LYS A 76 -8.53 15.82 2.70
CA LYS A 76 -8.05 16.78 1.69
C LYS A 76 -8.19 16.22 0.28
N PHE A 77 -7.87 14.93 0.09
CA PHE A 77 -8.04 14.25 -1.19
C PHE A 77 -9.51 14.18 -1.60
N MET A 78 -10.39 13.77 -0.69
CA MET A 78 -11.83 13.72 -0.93
C MET A 78 -12.39 15.09 -1.35
N LEU A 79 -12.03 16.15 -0.63
CA LEU A 79 -12.46 17.52 -0.96
C LEU A 79 -11.95 18.02 -2.32
N ASN A 80 -10.89 17.41 -2.86
CA ASN A 80 -10.35 17.73 -4.19
C ASN A 80 -10.81 16.75 -5.28
N GLY A 81 -11.79 15.89 -4.98
CA GLY A 81 -12.42 15.01 -5.97
C GLY A 81 -11.73 13.66 -6.19
N ALA A 82 -10.70 13.32 -5.41
CA ALA A 82 -10.07 12.01 -5.48
C ALA A 82 -10.97 10.95 -4.81
N LEU A 83 -11.19 9.83 -5.48
CA LEU A 83 -11.87 8.67 -4.87
C LEU A 83 -10.93 8.00 -3.86
N THR A 84 -11.48 7.46 -2.78
CA THR A 84 -10.68 6.81 -1.74
C THR A 84 -10.69 5.30 -1.92
N ILE A 85 -9.51 4.69 -1.93
CA ILE A 85 -9.32 3.25 -1.70
C ILE A 85 -8.72 3.08 -0.31
N GLY A 86 -9.37 2.30 0.54
CA GLY A 86 -8.94 2.22 1.92
C GLY A 86 -9.58 1.11 2.73
N THR A 87 -9.01 0.89 3.90
CA THR A 87 -9.58 0.02 4.93
C THR A 87 -10.63 0.78 5.75
N MET A 88 -11.48 0.05 6.45
CA MET A 88 -12.48 0.63 7.35
C MET A 88 -11.83 1.02 8.68
N ASP A 89 -11.03 2.08 8.65
CA ASP A 89 -10.18 2.58 9.74
C ASP A 89 -10.15 4.11 9.80
N GLY A 90 -9.90 4.68 10.98
CA GLY A 90 -9.82 6.12 11.19
C GLY A 90 -10.98 6.90 10.54
N ALA A 91 -10.64 8.00 9.85
CA ALA A 91 -11.63 8.86 9.21
C ALA A 91 -12.19 8.33 7.90
N ASN A 92 -11.73 7.16 7.42
CA ASN A 92 -12.40 6.51 6.30
C ASN A 92 -13.81 6.04 6.69
N VAL A 93 -14.03 5.71 7.98
CA VAL A 93 -15.35 5.35 8.51
C VAL A 93 -16.31 6.53 8.39
N GLU A 94 -15.90 7.68 8.92
CA GLU A 94 -16.69 8.93 8.89
C GLU A 94 -16.93 9.39 7.46
N MET A 95 -15.92 9.27 6.58
CA MET A 95 -16.06 9.58 5.15
C MET A 95 -17.07 8.65 4.46
N ALA A 96 -17.09 7.35 4.77
CA ALA A 96 -18.06 6.42 4.21
C ALA A 96 -19.49 6.70 4.71
N GLU A 97 -19.65 7.12 5.97
CA GLU A 97 -20.96 7.51 6.52
C GLU A 97 -21.51 8.77 5.83
N GLU A 98 -20.67 9.77 5.58
CA GLU A 98 -21.08 11.04 4.97
C GLU A 98 -21.23 10.96 3.45
N ALA A 99 -20.32 10.25 2.76
CA ALA A 99 -20.32 10.15 1.30
C ALA A 99 -21.17 8.99 0.78
N GLY A 100 -21.53 8.01 1.61
CA GLY A 100 -22.03 6.71 1.20
C GLY A 100 -20.89 5.74 0.86
N GLU A 101 -20.93 4.54 1.42
CA GLU A 101 -19.91 3.50 1.23
C GLU A 101 -19.75 3.12 -0.26
N GLU A 102 -20.81 3.24 -1.06
CA GLU A 102 -20.80 3.00 -2.51
C GLU A 102 -19.91 3.98 -3.30
N ASN A 103 -19.57 5.12 -2.72
CA ASN A 103 -18.72 6.14 -3.33
C ASN A 103 -17.24 6.01 -2.90
N LEU A 104 -16.91 4.96 -2.12
CA LEU A 104 -15.55 4.61 -1.72
C LEU A 104 -15.20 3.18 -2.17
N PHE A 105 -13.91 2.94 -2.35
CA PHE A 105 -13.34 1.62 -2.61
C PHE A 105 -12.84 1.00 -1.30
N ILE A 106 -13.79 0.54 -0.47
CA ILE A 106 -13.45 -0.11 0.80
C ILE A 106 -13.01 -1.57 0.57
N PHE A 107 -11.91 -1.96 1.20
CA PHE A 107 -11.39 -3.34 1.17
C PHE A 107 -10.83 -3.78 2.52
N GLY A 108 -10.49 -5.07 2.58
CA GLY A 108 -9.71 -5.65 3.68
C GLY A 108 -10.53 -5.97 4.91
N MET A 109 -9.81 -6.37 5.95
CA MET A 109 -10.36 -6.71 7.26
C MET A 109 -10.90 -5.48 8.00
N ARG A 110 -11.96 -5.68 8.80
CA ARG A 110 -12.37 -4.72 9.82
C ARG A 110 -11.63 -5.01 11.13
N VAL A 111 -11.66 -4.07 12.09
CA VAL A 111 -11.01 -4.23 13.41
C VAL A 111 -11.33 -5.57 14.08
N PRO A 112 -12.59 -6.05 14.15
CA PRO A 112 -12.90 -7.34 14.76
C PRO A 112 -12.31 -8.54 14.02
N ASP A 113 -12.14 -8.44 12.69
CA ASP A 113 -11.55 -9.50 11.87
C ASP A 113 -10.04 -9.60 12.14
N VAL A 114 -9.36 -8.46 12.32
CA VAL A 114 -7.94 -8.41 12.70
C VAL A 114 -7.72 -9.07 14.05
N GLU A 115 -8.53 -8.73 15.05
CA GLU A 115 -8.46 -9.33 16.39
C GLU A 115 -8.71 -10.84 16.36
N GLU A 116 -9.70 -11.28 15.58
CA GLU A 116 -10.02 -12.69 15.44
C GLU A 116 -8.91 -13.48 14.73
N LEU A 117 -8.29 -12.90 13.71
CA LEU A 117 -7.17 -13.50 13.01
C LEU A 117 -5.96 -13.65 13.94
N ASP A 118 -5.69 -12.66 14.78
CA ASP A 118 -4.65 -12.74 15.80
C ASP A 118 -4.95 -13.85 16.83
N ARG A 119 -6.21 -13.96 17.30
CA ARG A 119 -6.63 -15.04 18.22
C ARG A 119 -6.46 -16.44 17.61
N LYS A 120 -6.70 -16.59 16.31
CA LYS A 120 -6.54 -17.87 15.58
C LYS A 120 -5.08 -18.25 15.35
N GLY A 121 -4.14 -17.33 15.55
CA GLY A 121 -2.73 -17.53 15.26
C GLY A 121 -2.41 -17.30 13.79
N TYR A 122 -2.39 -16.03 13.39
CA TYR A 122 -2.02 -15.59 12.05
C TYR A 122 -0.70 -16.22 11.56
N ARG A 123 -0.73 -16.78 10.34
CA ARG A 123 0.46 -17.33 9.65
C ARG A 123 0.54 -16.79 8.22
N ALA A 124 1.44 -15.83 8.00
CA ALA A 124 1.71 -15.25 6.68
C ALA A 124 2.04 -16.33 5.60
N GLN A 125 2.69 -17.42 6.02
CA GLN A 125 3.00 -18.57 5.17
C GLN A 125 1.76 -19.12 4.43
N GLU A 126 0.58 -19.15 5.08
CA GLU A 126 -0.65 -19.66 4.46
C GLU A 126 -1.08 -18.82 3.25
N PHE A 127 -0.90 -17.51 3.34
CA PHE A 127 -1.20 -16.58 2.25
C PHE A 127 -0.16 -16.67 1.14
N TYR A 128 1.12 -16.74 1.50
CA TYR A 128 2.23 -16.94 0.55
C TYR A 128 2.06 -18.23 -0.26
N GLU A 129 1.65 -19.34 0.37
CA GLU A 129 1.45 -20.61 -0.34
C GLU A 129 0.18 -20.62 -1.20
N ARG A 130 -0.89 -19.95 -0.74
CA ARG A 130 -2.20 -19.94 -1.39
C ARG A 130 -2.30 -18.98 -2.57
N LEU A 131 -1.58 -17.85 -2.55
CA LEU A 131 -1.73 -16.73 -3.49
C LEU A 131 -0.53 -16.65 -4.45
N PRO A 132 -0.64 -17.10 -5.72
CA PRO A 132 0.48 -17.16 -6.64
C PRO A 132 1.14 -15.80 -6.94
N GLU A 133 0.34 -14.74 -7.10
CA GLU A 133 0.87 -13.39 -7.38
C GLU A 133 1.61 -12.80 -6.18
N LEU A 134 1.09 -13.02 -4.97
CA LEU A 134 1.76 -12.64 -3.73
C LEU A 134 3.10 -13.38 -3.61
N ARG A 135 3.09 -14.70 -3.85
CA ARG A 135 4.30 -15.52 -3.85
C ARG A 135 5.33 -14.98 -4.82
N GLN A 136 4.92 -14.69 -6.05
CA GLN A 136 5.81 -14.14 -7.07
C GLN A 136 6.42 -12.81 -6.63
N ALA A 137 5.62 -11.90 -6.06
CA ALA A 137 6.11 -10.62 -5.56
C ALA A 137 7.17 -10.83 -4.46
N VAL A 138 6.89 -11.70 -3.48
CA VAL A 138 7.83 -12.02 -2.39
C VAL A 138 9.10 -12.71 -2.91
N ASP A 139 8.98 -13.59 -3.90
CA ASP A 139 10.12 -14.29 -4.52
C ASP A 139 11.00 -13.33 -5.34
N GLN A 140 10.43 -12.31 -5.97
CA GLN A 140 11.20 -11.25 -6.62
C GLN A 140 11.96 -10.38 -5.60
N LEU A 141 11.34 -10.09 -4.44
CA LEU A 141 12.01 -9.38 -3.36
C LEU A 141 13.17 -10.19 -2.78
N SER A 142 13.00 -11.52 -2.63
CA SER A 142 13.99 -12.40 -2.02
C SER A 142 15.15 -12.76 -2.95
N SER A 143 14.91 -12.82 -4.26
CA SER A 143 15.93 -13.18 -5.27
C SER A 143 16.89 -12.06 -5.63
N GLY A 144 16.66 -10.84 -5.14
CA GLY A 144 17.46 -9.66 -5.51
C GLY A 144 17.11 -9.07 -6.87
N PHE A 145 15.91 -9.37 -7.41
CA PHE A 145 15.44 -8.85 -8.70
C PHE A 145 15.53 -7.31 -8.78
N PHE A 146 15.14 -6.62 -7.70
CA PHE A 146 15.22 -5.16 -7.58
C PHE A 146 16.58 -4.64 -7.07
N SER A 147 17.53 -5.52 -6.76
CA SER A 147 18.85 -5.16 -6.23
C SER A 147 19.95 -6.12 -6.69
N PRO A 148 20.19 -6.28 -8.01
CA PRO A 148 21.08 -7.32 -8.54
C PRO A 148 22.53 -7.21 -8.04
N ARG A 149 22.98 -6.01 -7.64
CA ARG A 149 24.32 -5.79 -7.05
C ARG A 149 24.40 -6.14 -5.56
N GLN A 150 23.27 -6.24 -4.87
CA GLN A 150 23.14 -6.60 -3.46
C GLN A 150 21.87 -7.45 -3.28
N PRO A 151 21.90 -8.75 -3.67
CA PRO A 151 20.69 -9.57 -3.69
C PRO A 151 19.97 -9.68 -2.34
N ASP A 152 20.72 -9.68 -1.25
CA ASP A 152 20.19 -9.74 0.12
C ASP A 152 19.66 -8.40 0.66
N LEU A 153 19.69 -7.31 -0.13
CA LEU A 153 19.36 -5.96 0.35
C LEU A 153 17.97 -5.88 1.02
N PHE A 154 16.98 -6.58 0.48
CA PHE A 154 15.60 -6.54 0.98
C PHE A 154 15.23 -7.74 1.87
N ARG A 155 16.21 -8.55 2.29
CA ARG A 155 15.98 -9.74 3.11
C ARG A 155 15.23 -9.42 4.41
N ASP A 156 15.52 -8.28 5.04
CA ASP A 156 14.83 -7.87 6.27
C ASP A 156 13.35 -7.57 6.04
N ILE A 157 12.99 -7.01 4.88
CA ILE A 157 11.58 -6.78 4.50
C ILE A 157 10.88 -8.12 4.31
N VAL A 158 11.49 -9.05 3.56
CA VAL A 158 10.95 -10.40 3.35
C VAL A 158 10.79 -11.14 4.68
N ASN A 159 11.79 -11.10 5.55
CA ASN A 159 11.72 -11.72 6.87
C ASN A 159 10.61 -11.11 7.73
N MET A 160 10.45 -9.78 7.69
CA MET A 160 9.36 -9.10 8.40
C MET A 160 8.00 -9.57 7.88
N LEU A 161 7.80 -9.64 6.57
CA LEU A 161 6.54 -10.06 5.96
C LEU A 161 6.23 -11.56 6.22
N MET A 162 7.23 -12.43 6.17
CA MET A 162 7.01 -13.88 6.32
C MET A 162 6.83 -14.30 7.79
N ASN A 163 7.56 -13.67 8.72
CA ASN A 163 7.67 -14.15 10.10
C ASN A 163 7.05 -13.21 11.13
N HIS A 164 6.85 -11.94 10.80
CA HIS A 164 6.49 -10.91 11.77
C HIS A 164 5.42 -9.94 11.27
N ASP A 165 4.64 -10.30 10.24
CA ASP A 165 3.71 -9.40 9.55
C ASP A 165 2.59 -8.91 10.47
N ARG A 166 2.97 -7.95 11.31
CA ARG A 166 2.20 -7.37 12.39
C ARG A 166 1.01 -6.60 11.84
N PHE A 167 1.17 -6.06 10.63
CA PHE A 167 0.22 -5.24 9.91
C PHE A 167 -0.64 -6.04 8.93
N LYS A 168 -0.50 -7.38 8.92
CA LYS A 168 -1.30 -8.32 8.13
C LYS A 168 -1.36 -7.96 6.65
N VAL A 169 -0.23 -7.49 6.11
CA VAL A 169 -0.07 -7.11 4.70
C VAL A 169 -0.51 -8.25 3.79
N PHE A 170 -0.18 -9.50 4.13
CA PHE A 170 -0.55 -10.64 3.28
C PHE A 170 -2.03 -11.03 3.40
N ALA A 171 -2.65 -10.77 4.56
CA ALA A 171 -4.06 -11.07 4.76
C ALA A 171 -4.96 -10.15 3.93
N ASP A 172 -4.60 -8.86 3.83
CA ASP A 172 -5.35 -7.87 3.05
C ASP A 172 -4.96 -7.84 1.56
N TYR A 173 -3.85 -8.48 1.15
CA TYR A 173 -3.32 -8.42 -0.21
C TYR A 173 -4.36 -8.76 -1.29
N GLU A 174 -5.05 -9.90 -1.16
CA GLU A 174 -6.02 -10.35 -2.16
C GLU A 174 -7.23 -9.39 -2.25
N ALA A 175 -7.68 -8.86 -1.11
CA ALA A 175 -8.77 -7.90 -1.06
C ALA A 175 -8.38 -6.57 -1.69
N TYR A 176 -7.14 -6.10 -1.45
CA TYR A 176 -6.60 -4.89 -2.05
C TYR A 176 -6.52 -5.00 -3.58
N VAL A 177 -5.95 -6.08 -4.10
CA VAL A 177 -5.82 -6.31 -5.55
C VAL A 177 -7.19 -6.32 -6.22
N LYS A 178 -8.16 -7.08 -5.68
CA LYS A 178 -9.54 -7.10 -6.20
C LYS A 178 -10.22 -5.73 -6.14
N CYS A 179 -9.88 -4.91 -5.15
CA CYS A 179 -10.42 -3.55 -5.05
C CYS A 179 -9.81 -2.62 -6.11
N GLN A 180 -8.50 -2.71 -6.35
CA GLN A 180 -7.82 -1.99 -7.43
C GLN A 180 -8.34 -2.38 -8.83
N GLU A 181 -8.78 -3.62 -9.02
CA GLU A 181 -9.47 -4.03 -10.25
C GLU A 181 -10.80 -3.28 -10.45
N LYS A 182 -11.57 -3.05 -9.37
CA LYS A 182 -12.80 -2.24 -9.42
C LYS A 182 -12.50 -0.78 -9.74
N VAL A 183 -11.45 -0.20 -9.15
CA VAL A 183 -10.97 1.14 -9.51
C VAL A 183 -10.66 1.22 -11.00
N SER A 184 -9.87 0.26 -11.49
CA SER A 184 -9.50 0.18 -12.90
C SER A 184 -10.70 -0.01 -13.83
N ALA A 185 -11.74 -0.70 -13.38
CA ALA A 185 -12.97 -0.86 -14.15
C ALA A 185 -13.80 0.43 -14.19
N LEU A 186 -13.88 1.17 -13.09
CA LEU A 186 -14.62 2.43 -13.01
C LEU A 186 -13.96 3.55 -13.84
N TYR A 187 -12.63 3.62 -13.83
CA TYR A 187 -11.87 4.69 -14.50
C TYR A 187 -11.82 4.54 -16.03
N LYS A 188 -12.25 3.39 -16.58
CA LYS A 188 -12.32 3.21 -18.02
C LYS A 188 -13.36 4.17 -18.62
N PRO A 189 -13.04 4.85 -19.74
CA PRO A 189 -13.97 5.73 -20.43
C PRO A 189 -15.16 5.01 -21.05
#